data_AF-I2CQK7-F1
#
_entry.id   AF-I2CQK7-F1
#
_cell.length_a   1.000
_cell.length_b   1.000
_cell.length_c   1.000
_cell.angle_alpha   90.00
_cell.angle_beta   90.00
_cell.angle_gamma   90.00
#
_symmetry.space_group_name_H-M   'P 1'
#
loop_
_entity.id
_entity.type
_entity.pdbx_description
1 polymer ?
#
loop_
_entity_poly.entity_id
_entity_poly.type
_entity_poly.pdbx_seq_one_letter_code
_entity_poly.pdbx_strand_id
1 'polypeptide(L)' 'GFLSEEELRALAGQSQSELSPVCAVVGGILGQEILKAISRKGEPALNVFLWDGATHEGRVIAVPPPKEKE' A
#
# COMPACT_ATOMS: atom_id res chain seq x y z
N GLY A 1 -4.34 -3.46 -19.84
CA GLY A 1 -3.01 -2.88 -19.65
C GLY A 1 -2.20 -3.89 -18.88
N PHE A 2 -1.17 -4.44 -19.51
CA PHE A 2 -0.20 -5.30 -18.84
C PHE A 2 1.00 -4.45 -18.43
N LEU A 3 1.67 -4.85 -17.35
CA LEU A 3 2.98 -4.30 -17.00
C LEU A 3 3.96 -4.53 -18.14
N SER A 4 4.81 -3.56 -18.42
CA SER A 4 5.97 -3.73 -19.28
C SER A 4 6.93 -4.78 -18.70
N GLU A 5 7.76 -5.37 -19.54
CA GLU A 5 8.78 -6.32 -19.09
C GLU A 5 9.73 -5.70 -18.08
N GLU A 6 10.03 -4.41 -18.23
CA GLU A 6 10.87 -3.64 -17.30
C GLU A 6 10.22 -3.52 -15.92
N GLU A 7 8.96 -3.11 -15.86
CA GLU A 7 8.20 -3.03 -14.61
C GLU A 7 8.08 -4.39 -13.93
N LEU A 8 7.85 -5.45 -14.70
CA LEU A 8 7.78 -6.81 -14.18
C LEU A 8 9.12 -7.27 -13.59
N ARG A 9 10.22 -7.01 -14.28
CA ARG A 9 11.58 -7.32 -13.79
C ARG A 9 11.92 -6.53 -12.53
N ALA A 10 11.57 -5.25 -12.49
CA ALA A 10 11.78 -4.42 -11.31
C ALA A 10 11.00 -4.95 -10.10
N LEU A 11 9.71 -5.24 -10.27
CA LEU A 11 8.87 -5.82 -9.22
C LEU A 11 9.39 -7.17 -8.74
N ALA A 12 9.74 -8.07 -9.67
CA ALA A 12 10.30 -9.37 -9.32
C ALA A 12 11.62 -9.23 -8.53
N GLY A 13 12.50 -8.32 -8.95
CA GLY A 13 13.79 -8.08 -8.31
C GLY A 13 13.69 -7.54 -6.87
N GLN A 14 12.59 -6.86 -6.53
CA GLN A 14 12.35 -6.30 -5.19
C GLN A 14 11.33 -7.10 -4.37
N SER A 15 10.78 -8.18 -4.91
CA SER A 15 9.66 -8.93 -4.31
C SER A 15 9.92 -9.54 -2.93
N GLN A 16 11.19 -9.67 -2.53
CA GLN A 16 11.62 -10.19 -1.23
C GLN A 16 12.44 -9.16 -0.44
N SER A 17 12.48 -7.91 -0.90
CA SER A 17 13.30 -6.87 -0.30
C SER A 17 12.47 -6.02 0.67
N GLU A 18 12.98 -5.85 1.88
CA GLU A 18 12.48 -4.88 2.85
C GLU A 18 13.43 -3.69 2.92
N LEU A 19 13.07 -2.61 2.26
CA LEU A 19 13.90 -1.41 2.21
C LEU A 19 13.56 -0.52 3.41
N SER A 20 14.51 -0.30 4.32
CA SER A 20 14.34 0.55 5.51
C SER A 20 13.59 1.88 5.26
N PRO A 21 13.91 2.68 4.21
CA PRO A 21 13.16 3.91 3.94
C PRO A 21 11.69 3.67 3.56
N VAL A 22 11.39 2.60 2.83
CA VAL A 22 10.01 2.22 2.46
C VAL A 22 9.24 1.77 3.69
N CYS A 23 9.85 0.94 4.54
CA CYS A 23 9.24 0.50 5.80
C CYS A 23 8.94 1.67 6.73
N ALA A 24 9.81 2.68 6.80
CA ALA A 24 9.57 3.88 7.60
C ALA A 24 8.35 4.68 7.11
N VAL A 25 8.20 4.88 5.79
CA VAL A 25 7.05 5.59 5.20
C VAL A 25 5.76 4.80 5.44
N VAL A 26 5.73 3.54 5.03
CA VAL A 26 4.54 2.69 5.14
C VAL A 26 4.15 2.47 6.60
N GLY A 27 5.13 2.22 7.47
CA GLY A 27 4.90 2.03 8.90
C GLY A 27 4.35 3.28 9.58
N GLY A 28 4.85 4.47 9.23
CA GLY A 28 4.33 5.74 9.75
C GLY A 28 2.87 5.98 9.36
N ILE A 29 2.55 5.76 8.08
CA ILE A 29 1.17 5.91 7.58
C ILE A 29 0.25 4.87 8.23
N LEU A 30 0.63 3.59 8.23
CA LEU A 30 -0.14 2.52 8.86
C LEU A 30 -0.37 2.77 10.35
N GLY A 31 0.65 3.22 11.07
CA GLY A 31 0.54 3.59 12.48
C GLY A 31 -0.50 4.68 12.71
N GLN A 32 -0.51 5.72 11.88
CA GLN A 32 -1.51 6.78 11.95
C GLN A 32 -2.93 6.28 11.64
N GLU A 33 -3.09 5.37 10.68
CA GLU A 33 -4.38 4.76 10.35
C GLU A 33 -4.91 3.87 11.48
N ILE A 34 -4.03 3.13 12.15
CA ILE A 34 -4.37 2.38 13.37
C ILE A 34 -4.87 3.34 14.45
N LEU A 35 -4.17 4.45 14.70
CA LEU A 35 -4.59 5.45 15.69
C LEU A 35 -5.97 6.03 15.40
N LYS A 36 -6.27 6.37 14.13
CA LYS A 36 -7.60 6.84 13.73
C LYS A 36 -8.66 5.80 14.00
N ALA A 37 -8.41 4.55 13.62
CA ALA A 37 -9.34 3.44 13.80
C ALA A 37 -9.67 3.16 15.27
N ILE A 38 -8.66 3.08 16.14
CA ILE A 38 -8.87 2.75 17.57
C ILE A 38 -9.46 3.92 18.35
N SER A 39 -9.04 5.15 18.04
CA SER A 39 -9.51 6.34 18.76
C SER A 39 -10.88 6.80 18.31
N ARG A 40 -11.35 6.33 17.14
CA ARG A 40 -12.54 6.80 16.44
C ARG A 40 -12.50 8.32 16.16
N LYS A 41 -11.30 8.86 15.98
CA LYS A 41 -11.05 10.27 15.65
C LYS A 41 -10.37 10.39 14.29
N GLY A 42 -10.97 11.17 13.41
CA GLY A 42 -10.57 11.25 12.00
C GLY A 42 -11.11 10.09 11.17
N GLU A 43 -11.05 10.24 9.86
CA GLU A 43 -11.49 9.22 8.90
C GLU A 43 -10.29 8.34 8.51
N PRO A 44 -10.36 7.02 8.76
CA PRO A 44 -9.38 6.08 8.26
C PRO A 44 -9.37 6.03 6.73
N ALA A 45 -8.22 5.69 6.14
CA ALA A 45 -8.05 5.49 4.72
C ALA A 45 -8.97 4.36 4.22
N LEU A 46 -9.39 4.48 2.96
CA LEU A 46 -10.25 3.51 2.29
C LEU A 46 -9.44 2.24 1.98
N ASN A 47 -9.42 1.33 2.95
CA ASN A 47 -8.93 -0.04 3.02
C ASN A 47 -7.55 -0.43 2.44
N VAL A 48 -7.06 0.15 1.35
CA VAL A 48 -5.75 -0.14 0.78
C VAL A 48 -5.00 1.15 0.45
N PHE A 49 -3.78 1.25 0.99
CA PHE A 49 -2.81 2.28 0.64
C PHE A 49 -1.65 1.64 -0.11
N LEU A 50 -1.32 2.19 -1.28
CA LEU A 50 -0.20 1.78 -2.13
C LEU A 50 0.87 2.87 -2.10
N TRP A 51 2.12 2.48 -1.91
CA TRP A 51 3.28 3.37 -1.97
C TRP A 51 4.25 2.88 -3.03
N ASP A 52 4.68 3.79 -3.91
CA ASP A 52 5.74 3.56 -4.88
C ASP A 52 6.97 4.37 -4.50
N GLY A 53 8.02 3.66 -4.07
CA GLY A 53 9.29 4.27 -3.65
C GLY A 53 10.13 4.82 -4.80
N ALA A 54 9.87 4.45 -6.06
CA ALA A 54 10.60 4.96 -7.21
C ALA A 54 10.04 6.33 -7.65
N THR A 55 8.71 6.47 -7.66
CA THR A 55 8.03 7.72 -8.03
C THR A 55 7.75 8.63 -6.84
N HIS A 56 7.87 8.12 -5.61
CA HIS A 56 7.53 8.82 -4.36
C HIS A 56 6.03 9.16 -4.26
N GLU A 57 5.19 8.34 -4.89
CA GLU A 57 3.74 8.53 -4.91
C GLU A 57 3.02 7.56 -3.96
N GLY A 58 2.03 8.10 -3.24
CA GLY A 58 1.10 7.34 -2.41
C GLY A 58 -0.33 7.43 -2.94
N ARG A 59 -1.04 6.31 -3.02
CA ARG A 59 -2.43 6.25 -3.49
C ARG A 59 -3.29 5.42 -2.55
N VAL A 60 -4.46 5.95 -2.20
CA VAL A 60 -5.51 5.21 -1.49
C VAL A 60 -6.50 4.69 -2.54
N ILE A 61 -6.80 3.40 -2.52
CA ILE A 61 -7.71 2.77 -3.48
C ILE A 61 -8.78 1.95 -2.77
N ALA A 62 -10.02 2.02 -3.29
CA ALA A 62 -11.12 1.19 -2.81
C ALA A 62 -11.01 -0.21 -3.42
N VAL A 63 -10.69 -1.22 -2.61
CA VAL A 63 -10.79 -2.61 -3.05
C VAL A 63 -12.10 -3.20 -2.55
N PRO A 64 -13.03 -3.62 -3.43
CA PRO A 64 -14.28 -4.23 -2.97
C PRO A 64 -13.99 -5.56 -2.26
N PRO A 65 -14.87 -5.99 -1.33
CA PRO A 65 -14.75 -7.31 -0.73
C PRO A 65 -14.79 -8.39 -1.83
N PRO A 66 -14.10 -9.53 -1.64
CA PRO A 66 -14.22 -10.67 -2.54
C PRO A 66 -15.69 -11.05 -2.69
N LYS A 67 -16.13 -11.40 -3.91
CA LYS A 67 -17.45 -12.00 -4.09
C LYS A 67 -17.47 -13.31 -3.31
N GLU A 68 -18.38 -13.46 -2.35
CA GLU A 68 -18.63 -14.75 -1.71
C GLU A 68 -18.92 -15.78 -2.81
N LYS A 69 -18.28 -16.94 -2.72
CA LYS A 69 -18.61 -18.06 -3.59
C LYS A 69 -19.98 -18.56 -3.11
N GLU A 70 -21.01 -18.42 -3.95
CA GLU A 70 -22.29 -19.12 -3.77
C GLU A 70 -22.08 -20.63 -3.60
#